data_AF-A0A397WNF9-F1
#
_entry.id   AF-A0A397WNF9-F1
#
_cell.length_a   1.000
_cell.length_b   1.000
_cell.length_c   1.000
_cell.angle_alpha   90.00
_cell.angle_beta   90.00
_cell.angle_gamma   90.00
#
_symmetry.space_group_name_H-M   'P 1'
#
loop_
_entity.id
_entity.type
_entity.pdbx_description
1 polymer ?
#
loop_
_entity_poly.entity_id
_entity_poly.type
_entity_poly.pdbx_seq_one_letter_code
_entity_poly.pdbx_strand_id
1 'polypeptide(L)'
;MEEIDGSIFKDMMLRAADQISFHESILNELNYFPVRDKDTGTNLRILFENIRKGIENVEINHIGKILEIIKDISMKVSKGNSGNIISMFFYGLYIELKDKKKVKLKDLFRAIKRAREYAYSSVKEPREGTMLTVIRVMEREIVKSKNLKDWLDKCIRKSLKELENKRENVNLKKTIDSGGLGVVLMLKGWIESIGGDIKINLKKYLKEEKFERVKGKIFCLNILAKPKYSIDKIRNCLKDEDSLIINEFGDHVKIHLHTRSVENTINLLIPFVEIENIEIDEING
;
A
#
# COMPACT_ATOMS: atom_id res chain seq x y z
N MET A 1 2.23 8.25 25.48
CA MET A 1 1.07 7.35 25.30
C MET A 1 1.56 5.92 25.22
N GLU A 2 1.00 5.04 26.05
CA GLU A 2 1.46 3.66 26.23
C GLU A 2 0.57 2.61 25.55
N GLU A 3 -0.70 2.95 25.32
CA GLU A 3 -1.71 2.07 24.70
C GLU A 3 -2.44 2.80 23.57
N ILE A 4 -2.90 2.02 22.58
CA ILE A 4 -3.81 2.45 21.52
C ILE A 4 -5.10 1.65 21.69
N ASP A 5 -6.24 2.33 21.76
CA ASP A 5 -7.55 1.70 21.73
C ASP A 5 -8.26 1.92 20.39
N GLY A 6 -9.51 1.46 20.26
CA GLY A 6 -10.24 1.57 19.00
C GLY A 6 -10.49 3.02 18.58
N SER A 7 -10.71 3.92 19.53
CA SER A 7 -10.93 5.34 19.25
C SER A 7 -9.66 6.00 18.73
N ILE A 8 -8.54 5.80 19.42
CA ILE A 8 -7.24 6.34 19.01
C ILE A 8 -6.85 5.79 17.63
N PHE A 9 -7.05 4.49 17.39
CA PHE A 9 -6.72 3.90 16.09
C PHE A 9 -7.64 4.42 14.97
N LYS A 10 -8.93 4.67 15.25
CA LYS A 10 -9.82 5.35 14.30
C LYS A 10 -9.24 6.72 13.93
N ASP A 11 -8.89 7.54 14.92
CA ASP A 11 -8.34 8.89 14.67
C ASP A 11 -7.04 8.86 13.87
N MET A 12 -6.16 7.89 14.15
CA MET A 12 -4.95 7.63 13.35
C MET A 12 -5.30 7.41 11.87
N MET A 13 -6.32 6.60 11.59
CA MET A 13 -6.74 6.27 10.23
C MET A 13 -7.42 7.45 9.53
N LEU A 14 -8.22 8.24 10.23
CA LEU A 14 -8.82 9.46 9.69
C LEU A 14 -7.74 10.49 9.31
N ARG A 15 -6.72 10.68 10.16
CA ARG A 15 -5.58 11.55 9.87
C ARG A 15 -4.68 11.01 8.77
N ALA A 16 -4.52 9.70 8.66
CA ALA A 16 -3.83 9.11 7.52
C ALA A 16 -4.56 9.42 6.21
N ALA A 17 -5.90 9.33 6.18
CA ALA A 17 -6.68 9.73 5.01
C ALA A 17 -6.47 11.21 4.66
N ASP A 18 -6.51 12.11 5.64
CA ASP A 18 -6.23 13.54 5.43
C ASP A 18 -4.85 13.76 4.79
N GLN A 19 -3.81 13.10 5.31
CA GLN A 19 -2.43 13.23 4.80
C GLN A 19 -2.28 12.68 3.39
N ILE A 20 -2.92 11.56 3.06
CA ILE A 20 -2.87 10.99 1.71
C ILE A 20 -3.63 11.88 0.72
N SER A 21 -4.85 12.30 1.07
CA SER A 21 -5.68 13.16 0.23
C SER A 21 -5.01 14.50 -0.05
N PHE A 22 -4.37 15.12 0.95
CA PHE A 22 -3.66 16.40 0.78
C PHE A 22 -2.44 16.28 -0.15
N HIS A 23 -1.79 15.13 -0.21
CA HIS A 23 -0.56 14.92 -0.98
C HIS A 23 -0.77 14.05 -2.23
N GLU A 24 -2.01 13.78 -2.65
CA GLU A 24 -2.33 12.96 -3.82
C GLU A 24 -1.53 13.39 -5.06
N SER A 25 -1.55 14.68 -5.38
CA SER A 25 -0.88 15.23 -6.56
C SER A 25 0.62 15.01 -6.54
N ILE A 26 1.26 15.19 -5.39
CA ILE A 26 2.70 14.97 -5.21
C ILE A 26 3.05 13.48 -5.35
N LEU A 27 2.24 12.59 -4.78
CA LEU A 27 2.43 11.15 -4.89
C LEU A 27 2.29 10.67 -6.35
N ASN A 28 1.30 11.21 -7.07
CA ASN A 28 1.11 10.94 -8.50
C ASN A 28 2.28 11.50 -9.34
N GLU A 29 2.75 12.71 -9.01
CA GLU A 29 3.88 13.32 -9.70
C GLU A 29 5.15 12.50 -9.52
N LEU A 30 5.40 11.94 -8.33
CA LEU A 30 6.60 11.14 -8.03
C LEU A 30 6.55 9.69 -8.54
N ASN A 31 5.42 9.27 -9.14
CA ASN A 31 5.21 7.90 -9.59
C ASN A 31 5.90 7.62 -10.95
N TYR A 32 7.23 7.50 -10.90
CA TYR A 32 8.11 7.37 -12.07
C TYR A 32 8.67 5.95 -12.30
N PHE A 33 8.45 4.99 -11.39
CA PHE A 33 9.11 3.67 -11.47
C PHE A 33 8.21 2.55 -10.90
N PRO A 34 8.12 1.36 -11.54
CA PRO A 34 8.73 0.96 -12.82
C PRO A 34 7.92 1.42 -14.06
N VAL A 35 6.64 1.74 -13.88
CA VAL A 35 5.75 2.25 -14.94
C VAL A 35 5.23 3.62 -14.51
N ARG A 36 5.19 4.57 -15.44
CA ARG A 36 4.68 5.92 -15.18
C ARG A 36 3.17 5.95 -15.42
N ASP A 37 2.44 5.46 -14.44
CA ASP A 37 0.97 5.47 -14.43
C ASP A 37 0.37 6.66 -13.68
N LYS A 38 1.19 7.41 -12.93
CA LYS A 38 0.78 8.65 -12.23
C LYS A 38 -0.49 8.50 -11.38
N ASP A 39 -0.74 7.29 -10.88
CA ASP A 39 -1.98 6.96 -10.18
C ASP A 39 -1.75 6.52 -8.72
N THR A 40 -0.50 6.33 -8.26
CA THR A 40 -0.21 5.87 -6.88
C THR A 40 -0.91 6.72 -5.82
N GLY A 41 -0.86 8.05 -5.94
CA GLY A 41 -1.57 8.97 -5.05
C GLY A 41 -3.08 8.78 -5.14
N THR A 42 -3.62 8.67 -6.34
CA THR A 42 -5.07 8.46 -6.56
C THR A 42 -5.56 7.12 -6.01
N ASN A 43 -4.82 6.03 -6.25
CA ASN A 43 -5.10 4.70 -5.74
C ASN A 43 -5.08 4.68 -4.21
N LEU A 44 -4.07 5.30 -3.58
CA LEU A 44 -4.02 5.43 -2.13
C LEU A 44 -5.13 6.33 -1.60
N ARG A 45 -5.44 7.46 -2.23
CA ARG A 45 -6.55 8.33 -1.82
C ARG A 45 -7.87 7.59 -1.85
N ILE A 46 -8.20 6.92 -2.96
CA ILE A 46 -9.44 6.13 -3.08
C ILE A 46 -9.53 5.10 -1.95
N LEU A 47 -8.43 4.39 -1.68
CA LEU A 47 -8.36 3.41 -0.60
C LEU A 47 -8.65 4.03 0.77
N PHE A 48 -7.93 5.08 1.14
CA PHE A 48 -8.05 5.72 2.46
C PHE A 48 -9.37 6.47 2.64
N GLU A 49 -9.94 7.07 1.60
CA GLU A 49 -11.27 7.72 1.65
C GLU A 49 -12.39 6.70 1.83
N ASN A 50 -12.31 5.51 1.21
CA ASN A 50 -13.26 4.45 1.47
C ASN A 50 -13.14 3.91 2.91
N ILE A 51 -11.90 3.76 3.41
CA ILE A 51 -11.67 3.40 4.82
C ILE A 51 -12.28 4.45 5.75
N ARG A 52 -12.03 5.75 5.50
CA ARG A 52 -12.59 6.88 6.27
C ARG A 52 -14.10 6.79 6.37
N LYS A 53 -14.80 6.68 5.25
CA LYS A 53 -16.27 6.52 5.19
C LYS A 53 -16.78 5.32 5.99
N GLY A 54 -16.02 4.22 5.99
CA GLY A 54 -16.38 2.99 6.70
C GLY A 54 -16.23 3.07 8.22
N ILE A 55 -15.37 3.95 8.74
CA ILE A 55 -15.03 3.99 10.16
C ILE A 55 -15.43 5.30 10.87
N GLU A 56 -15.67 6.40 10.15
CA GLU A 56 -15.86 7.74 10.76
C GLU A 56 -17.01 7.77 11.79
N ASN A 57 -18.14 7.16 11.44
CA ASN A 57 -19.34 7.09 12.28
C ASN A 57 -19.40 5.83 13.17
N VAL A 58 -18.31 5.07 13.25
CA VAL A 58 -18.26 3.85 14.07
C VAL A 58 -17.92 4.22 15.52
N GLU A 59 -18.79 3.83 16.44
CA GLU A 59 -18.65 4.01 17.89
C GLU A 59 -18.21 2.71 18.56
N ILE A 60 -17.02 2.20 18.19
CA ILE A 60 -16.48 0.95 18.72
C ILE A 60 -15.10 1.20 19.34
N ASN A 61 -14.99 1.04 20.66
CA ASN A 61 -13.70 1.07 21.35
C ASN A 61 -13.03 -0.32 21.39
N HIS A 62 -12.75 -0.87 20.20
CA HIS A 62 -12.06 -2.15 20.04
C HIS A 62 -11.21 -2.17 18.77
N ILE A 63 -9.88 -2.11 18.91
CA ILE A 63 -8.98 -2.00 17.75
C ILE A 63 -9.16 -3.15 16.75
N GLY A 64 -9.35 -4.40 17.21
CA GLY A 64 -9.61 -5.54 16.33
C GLY A 64 -10.86 -5.39 15.45
N LYS A 65 -11.92 -4.73 15.94
CA LYS A 65 -13.17 -4.52 15.21
C LYS A 65 -13.08 -3.36 14.22
N ILE A 66 -12.34 -2.32 14.57
CA ILE A 66 -11.99 -1.26 13.60
C ILE A 66 -11.11 -1.84 12.48
N LEU A 67 -10.12 -2.66 12.80
CA LEU A 67 -9.27 -3.34 11.83
C LEU A 67 -10.04 -4.32 10.92
N GLU A 68 -11.06 -4.99 11.45
CA GLU A 68 -11.94 -5.86 10.66
C GLU A 68 -12.59 -5.09 9.50
N ILE A 69 -13.20 -3.94 9.81
CA ILE A 69 -13.81 -3.04 8.83
C ILE A 69 -12.78 -2.53 7.83
N ILE A 70 -11.62 -2.06 8.32
CA ILE A 70 -10.54 -1.54 7.46
C ILE A 70 -10.04 -2.61 6.50
N LYS A 71 -9.83 -3.83 6.98
CA LYS A 71 -9.41 -4.97 6.17
C LYS A 71 -10.45 -5.26 5.09
N ASP A 72 -11.72 -5.41 5.43
CA ASP A 72 -12.78 -5.72 4.46
C ASP A 72 -12.88 -4.67 3.37
N ILE A 73 -12.88 -3.39 3.76
CA ILE A 73 -12.94 -2.28 2.81
C ILE A 73 -11.69 -2.25 1.93
N SER A 74 -10.50 -2.30 2.54
CA SER A 74 -9.23 -2.18 1.81
C SER A 74 -9.07 -3.27 0.75
N MET A 75 -9.40 -4.51 1.08
CA MET A 75 -9.36 -5.63 0.14
C MET A 75 -10.34 -5.44 -1.03
N LYS A 76 -11.55 -4.93 -0.75
CA LYS A 76 -12.56 -4.67 -1.77
C LYS A 76 -12.15 -3.55 -2.73
N VAL A 77 -11.61 -2.44 -2.22
CA VAL A 77 -11.42 -1.21 -3.00
C VAL A 77 -10.00 -0.96 -3.50
N SER A 78 -9.02 -1.74 -3.03
CA SER A 78 -7.62 -1.57 -3.44
C SER A 78 -7.45 -1.66 -4.95
N LYS A 79 -6.63 -0.77 -5.50
CA LYS A 79 -6.21 -0.78 -6.91
C LYS A 79 -4.70 -0.64 -6.99
N GLY A 80 -4.11 -1.24 -8.00
CA GLY A 80 -2.67 -1.18 -8.23
C GLY A 80 -1.82 -1.88 -7.18
N ASN A 81 -0.52 -1.91 -7.41
CA ASN A 81 0.46 -2.50 -6.50
C ASN A 81 0.41 -1.85 -5.13
N SER A 82 0.34 -0.51 -5.09
CA SER A 82 0.32 0.25 -3.85
C SER A 82 -0.90 -0.05 -2.99
N GLY A 83 -2.10 -0.13 -3.58
CA GLY A 83 -3.32 -0.46 -2.85
C GLY A 83 -3.33 -1.91 -2.34
N ASN A 84 -2.84 -2.85 -3.15
CA ASN A 84 -2.79 -4.27 -2.78
C ASN A 84 -1.84 -4.52 -1.59
N ILE A 85 -0.62 -3.98 -1.63
CA ILE A 85 0.35 -4.16 -0.54
C ILE A 85 -0.17 -3.53 0.77
N ILE A 86 -0.80 -2.36 0.71
CA ILE A 86 -1.37 -1.70 1.90
C ILE A 86 -2.56 -2.49 2.45
N SER A 87 -3.38 -3.08 1.59
CA SER A 87 -4.47 -3.97 2.03
C SER A 87 -3.95 -5.20 2.75
N MET A 88 -2.86 -5.80 2.25
CA MET A 88 -2.21 -6.94 2.90
C MET A 88 -1.50 -6.55 4.20
N PHE A 89 -0.99 -5.33 4.29
CA PHE A 89 -0.51 -4.77 5.55
C PHE A 89 -1.64 -4.69 6.59
N PHE A 90 -2.81 -4.13 6.25
CA PHE A 90 -3.96 -4.09 7.16
C PHE A 90 -4.49 -5.49 7.51
N TYR A 91 -4.50 -6.41 6.54
CA TYR A 91 -4.85 -7.81 6.77
C TYR A 91 -3.94 -8.44 7.83
N GLY A 92 -2.62 -8.29 7.72
CA GLY A 92 -1.70 -8.82 8.71
C GLY A 92 -1.83 -8.19 10.09
N LEU A 93 -2.14 -6.89 10.17
CA LEU A 93 -2.49 -6.24 11.44
C LEU A 93 -3.74 -6.86 12.07
N TYR A 94 -4.81 -7.03 11.28
CA TYR A 94 -6.06 -7.63 11.75
C TYR A 94 -5.85 -9.04 12.30
N ILE A 95 -5.12 -9.89 11.58
CA ILE A 95 -4.89 -11.28 12.00
C ILE A 95 -4.29 -11.36 13.41
N GLU A 96 -3.35 -10.48 13.76
CA GLU A 96 -2.73 -10.46 15.08
C GLU A 96 -3.60 -9.76 16.14
N LEU A 97 -4.42 -8.78 15.76
CA LEU A 97 -5.09 -7.86 16.69
C LEU A 97 -6.61 -8.03 16.80
N LYS A 98 -7.24 -8.95 16.04
CA LYS A 98 -8.69 -9.13 15.96
C LYS A 98 -9.41 -9.28 17.31
N ASP A 99 -8.76 -9.90 18.29
CA ASP A 99 -9.32 -10.17 19.63
C ASP A 99 -8.88 -9.13 20.69
N LYS A 100 -8.18 -8.06 20.28
CA LYS A 100 -7.67 -7.03 21.18
C LYS A 100 -8.56 -5.79 21.17
N LYS A 101 -8.97 -5.34 22.36
CA LYS A 101 -9.60 -4.02 22.57
C LYS A 101 -8.59 -2.88 22.48
N LYS A 102 -7.43 -3.07 23.11
CA LYS A 102 -6.32 -2.12 23.21
C LYS A 102 -4.99 -2.83 22.97
N VAL A 103 -3.98 -2.10 22.52
CA VAL A 103 -2.64 -2.63 22.20
C VAL A 103 -1.52 -1.77 22.76
N LYS A 104 -0.42 -2.40 23.17
CA LYS A 104 0.86 -1.76 23.51
C LYS A 104 1.86 -1.96 22.38
N LEU A 105 3.03 -1.32 22.48
CA LEU A 105 4.13 -1.52 21.53
C LEU A 105 4.49 -3.00 21.31
N LYS A 106 4.43 -3.84 22.36
CA LYS A 106 4.69 -5.29 22.22
C LYS A 106 3.68 -6.02 21.34
N ASP A 107 2.42 -5.58 21.34
CA ASP A 107 1.35 -6.17 20.53
C ASP A 107 1.48 -5.65 19.10
N LEU A 108 1.76 -4.37 18.93
CA LEU A 108 2.11 -3.78 17.65
C LEU A 108 3.34 -4.44 17.01
N PHE A 109 4.36 -4.83 17.78
CA PHE A 109 5.54 -5.50 17.21
C PHE A 109 5.15 -6.80 16.51
N ARG A 110 4.34 -7.64 17.18
CA ARG A 110 3.84 -8.88 16.57
C ARG A 110 2.96 -8.59 15.37
N ALA A 111 2.11 -7.57 15.46
CA ALA A 111 1.19 -7.21 14.38
C ALA A 111 1.93 -6.69 13.15
N ILE A 112 2.95 -5.85 13.36
CA ILE A 112 3.79 -5.29 12.29
C ILE A 112 4.65 -6.38 11.66
N LYS A 113 5.19 -7.31 12.45
CA LYS A 113 5.89 -8.49 11.90
C LYS A 113 4.96 -9.28 10.97
N ARG A 114 3.74 -9.56 11.43
CA ARG A 114 2.73 -10.26 10.61
C ARG A 114 2.33 -9.46 9.37
N ALA A 115 2.10 -8.16 9.51
CA ALA A 115 1.79 -7.26 8.40
C ALA A 115 2.93 -7.19 7.37
N ARG A 116 4.18 -7.25 7.82
CA ARG A 116 5.34 -7.34 6.92
C ARG A 116 5.34 -8.65 6.14
N GLU A 117 5.11 -9.78 6.80
CA GLU A 117 5.05 -11.09 6.13
C GLU A 117 4.02 -11.08 4.99
N TYR A 118 2.80 -10.61 5.26
CA TYR A 118 1.74 -10.51 4.24
C TYR A 118 2.04 -9.49 3.14
N ALA A 119 2.59 -8.32 3.49
CA ALA A 119 2.97 -7.31 2.50
C ALA A 119 4.05 -7.83 1.55
N TYR A 120 5.07 -8.52 2.06
CA TYR A 120 6.15 -9.09 1.25
C TYR A 120 5.65 -10.26 0.39
N SER A 121 4.76 -11.11 0.91
CA SER A 121 4.21 -12.22 0.14
C SER A 121 3.24 -11.78 -0.96
N SER A 122 2.70 -10.56 -0.87
CA SER A 122 1.78 -10.01 -1.88
C SER A 122 2.46 -9.57 -3.18
N VAL A 123 3.80 -9.60 -3.24
CA VAL A 123 4.57 -9.24 -4.43
C VAL A 123 5.54 -10.34 -4.83
N LYS A 124 5.67 -10.58 -6.15
CA LYS A 124 6.55 -11.62 -6.70
C LYS A 124 8.03 -11.33 -6.44
N GLU A 125 8.44 -10.07 -6.62
CA GLU A 125 9.81 -9.61 -6.43
C GLU A 125 9.81 -8.46 -5.42
N PRO A 126 9.95 -8.75 -4.11
CA PRO A 126 10.07 -7.72 -3.10
C PRO A 126 11.27 -6.80 -3.38
N ARG A 127 11.02 -5.51 -3.58
CA ARG A 127 12.06 -4.52 -3.82
C ARG A 127 12.22 -3.58 -2.64
N GLU A 128 13.45 -3.51 -2.13
CA GLU A 128 13.89 -2.49 -1.21
C GLU A 128 13.97 -1.12 -1.91
N GLY A 129 13.85 -0.03 -1.15
CA GLY A 129 13.61 1.30 -1.69
C GLY A 129 12.13 1.58 -2.03
N THR A 130 11.20 0.67 -1.73
CA THR A 130 9.74 0.84 -1.89
C THR A 130 9.01 0.93 -0.54
N MET A 131 7.67 0.90 -0.53
CA MET A 131 6.87 0.76 0.71
C MET A 131 7.25 -0.43 1.60
N LEU A 132 7.77 -1.51 1.04
CA LEU A 132 8.26 -2.65 1.81
C LEU A 132 9.43 -2.28 2.74
N THR A 133 10.22 -1.27 2.35
CA THR A 133 11.28 -0.66 3.17
C THR A 133 10.68 -0.02 4.41
N VAL A 134 9.60 0.76 4.23
CA VAL A 134 8.94 1.48 5.33
C VAL A 134 8.36 0.49 6.33
N ILE A 135 7.69 -0.56 5.86
CA ILE A 135 7.12 -1.62 6.70
C ILE A 135 8.25 -2.37 7.46
N ARG A 136 9.37 -2.68 6.81
CA ARG A 136 10.53 -3.28 7.47
C ARG A 136 11.17 -2.35 8.51
N VAL A 137 11.23 -1.05 8.24
CA VAL A 137 11.69 -0.05 9.21
C VAL A 137 10.74 0.01 10.41
N MET A 138 9.42 -0.08 10.20
CA MET A 138 8.44 -0.13 11.28
C MET A 138 8.70 -1.29 12.24
N GLU A 139 8.94 -2.50 11.73
CA GLU A 139 9.30 -3.66 12.55
C GLU A 139 10.62 -3.45 13.29
N ARG A 140 11.64 -2.95 12.59
CA ARG A 140 13.00 -2.79 13.16
C ARG A 140 13.06 -1.75 14.27
N GLU A 141 12.35 -0.63 14.13
CA GLU A 141 12.46 0.47 15.08
C GLU A 141 11.59 0.27 16.32
N ILE A 142 10.53 -0.54 16.27
CA ILE A 142 9.60 -0.67 17.40
C ILE A 142 10.24 -1.23 18.66
N VAL A 143 11.21 -2.14 18.51
CA VAL A 143 11.95 -2.73 19.64
C VAL A 143 12.93 -1.76 20.29
N LYS A 144 13.28 -0.67 19.58
CA LYS A 144 14.21 0.39 20.05
C LYS A 144 13.48 1.61 20.59
N SER A 145 12.15 1.57 20.64
CA SER A 145 11.32 2.73 20.94
C SER A 145 10.78 2.72 22.35
N LYS A 146 10.82 3.89 22.99
CA LYS A 146 10.39 4.06 24.39
C LYS A 146 8.86 4.07 24.52
N ASN A 147 8.18 4.64 23.52
CA ASN A 147 6.73 4.78 23.48
C ASN A 147 6.28 4.96 22.02
N LEU A 148 4.96 5.07 21.81
CA LEU A 148 4.40 5.14 20.47
C LEU A 148 4.88 6.34 19.65
N LYS A 149 4.97 7.52 20.26
CA LYS A 149 5.41 8.75 19.57
C LYS A 149 6.87 8.63 19.12
N ASP A 150 7.74 8.11 19.97
CA ASP A 150 9.14 7.83 19.63
C ASP A 150 9.28 6.77 18.52
N TRP A 151 8.42 5.73 18.52
CA TRP A 151 8.37 4.76 17.43
C TRP A 151 7.97 5.40 16.10
N LEU A 152 6.89 6.16 16.06
CA LEU A 152 6.43 6.80 14.82
C LEU A 152 7.45 7.81 14.27
N ASP A 153 8.07 8.64 15.13
CA ASP A 153 9.12 9.58 14.72
C ASP A 153 10.32 8.85 14.11
N LYS A 154 10.82 7.80 14.77
CA LYS A 154 11.90 6.96 14.25
C LYS A 154 11.52 6.33 12.91
N CYS A 155 10.31 5.78 12.79
CA CYS A 155 9.84 5.16 11.55
C CYS A 155 9.86 6.16 10.40
N ILE A 156 9.29 7.36 10.59
CA ILE A 156 9.24 8.39 9.55
C ILE A 156 10.65 8.81 9.13
N ARG A 157 11.52 9.18 10.09
CA ARG A 157 12.87 9.67 9.79
C ARG A 157 13.75 8.62 9.12
N LYS A 158 13.73 7.38 9.64
CA LYS A 158 14.56 6.28 9.11
C LYS A 158 14.05 5.82 7.74
N SER A 159 12.75 5.80 7.54
CA SER A 159 12.14 5.42 6.25
C SER A 159 12.49 6.42 5.15
N LEU A 160 12.34 7.73 5.40
CA LEU A 160 12.74 8.76 4.44
C LEU A 160 14.21 8.61 4.04
N LYS A 161 15.11 8.43 5.02
CA LYS A 161 16.53 8.21 4.76
C LYS A 161 16.80 6.94 3.95
N GLU A 162 16.13 5.83 4.23
CA GLU A 162 16.36 4.57 3.49
C GLU A 162 15.77 4.60 2.08
N LEU A 163 14.61 5.22 1.89
CA LEU A 163 14.01 5.43 0.58
C LEU A 163 14.90 6.30 -0.33
N GLU A 164 15.59 7.30 0.25
CA GLU A 164 16.57 8.13 -0.48
C GLU A 164 17.82 7.36 -0.91
N ASN A 165 18.31 6.40 -0.09
CA ASN A 165 19.62 5.76 -0.29
C ASN A 165 19.60 4.50 -1.18
N LYS A 166 18.46 3.80 -1.32
CA LYS A 166 18.43 2.40 -1.80
C LYS A 166 18.00 2.17 -3.26
N ARG A 167 17.94 3.19 -4.13
CA ARG A 167 17.60 2.91 -5.55
C ARG A 167 18.80 2.40 -6.34
N GLU A 168 18.75 1.11 -6.69
CA GLU A 168 19.75 0.38 -7.49
C GLU A 168 19.94 0.95 -8.90
N ASN A 169 18.95 1.70 -9.42
CA ASN A 169 19.04 2.31 -10.75
C ASN A 169 19.81 3.64 -10.72
N VAL A 170 20.99 3.63 -11.35
CA VAL A 170 21.94 4.77 -11.44
C VAL A 170 21.31 6.02 -12.07
N ASN A 171 20.32 5.86 -12.97
CA ASN A 171 19.58 6.96 -13.60
C ASN A 171 18.47 7.56 -12.72
N LEU A 172 18.16 6.96 -11.56
CA LEU A 172 17.08 7.37 -10.65
C LEU A 172 17.59 7.85 -9.29
N LYS A 173 18.90 8.14 -9.17
CA LYS A 173 19.62 8.53 -7.93
C LYS A 173 19.07 9.74 -7.16
N LYS A 174 17.97 10.36 -7.60
CA LYS A 174 17.32 11.50 -6.91
C LYS A 174 15.79 11.42 -6.82
N THR A 175 15.15 10.33 -7.26
CA THR A 175 13.69 10.17 -7.16
C THR A 175 13.35 9.24 -6.01
N ILE A 176 12.47 9.67 -5.11
CA ILE A 176 11.98 8.85 -4.00
C ILE A 176 10.76 8.03 -4.44
N ASP A 177 10.49 6.92 -3.77
CA ASP A 177 9.35 6.06 -4.07
C ASP A 177 8.02 6.66 -3.63
N SER A 178 7.07 6.76 -4.57
CA SER A 178 5.71 7.26 -4.33
C SER A 178 4.96 6.36 -3.34
N GLY A 179 5.02 5.04 -3.51
CA GLY A 179 4.40 4.08 -2.60
C GLY A 179 4.99 4.17 -1.18
N GLY A 180 6.32 4.19 -1.07
CA GLY A 180 7.03 4.38 0.19
C GLY A 180 6.69 5.69 0.87
N LEU A 181 6.64 6.80 0.12
CA LEU A 181 6.16 8.07 0.64
C LEU A 181 4.71 8.01 1.12
N GLY A 182 3.84 7.29 0.42
CA GLY A 182 2.47 7.05 0.85
C GLY A 182 2.41 6.44 2.26
N VAL A 183 3.22 5.42 2.53
CA VAL A 183 3.30 4.83 3.89
C VAL A 183 3.87 5.81 4.91
N VAL A 184 4.87 6.61 4.53
CA VAL A 184 5.39 7.66 5.41
C VAL A 184 4.31 8.70 5.76
N LEU A 185 3.46 9.06 4.81
CA LEU A 185 2.34 9.98 5.04
C LEU A 185 1.23 9.37 5.89
N MET A 186 0.96 8.07 5.75
CA MET A 186 0.10 7.34 6.68
C MET A 186 0.65 7.43 8.12
N LEU A 187 1.95 7.17 8.32
CA LEU A 187 2.61 7.31 9.63
C LEU A 187 2.58 8.74 10.16
N LYS A 188 2.66 9.74 9.27
CA LYS A 188 2.51 11.15 9.63
C LYS A 188 1.11 11.43 10.19
N GLY A 189 0.06 10.91 9.55
CA GLY A 189 -1.30 10.99 10.09
C GLY A 189 -1.41 10.32 11.46
N TRP A 190 -0.78 9.16 11.63
CA TRP A 190 -0.78 8.45 12.92
C TRP A 190 -0.11 9.27 14.03
N ILE A 191 1.05 9.88 13.77
CA ILE A 191 1.74 10.66 14.80
C ILE A 191 1.02 11.98 15.12
N GLU A 192 0.41 12.62 14.12
CA GLU A 192 -0.40 13.83 14.31
C GLU A 192 -1.63 13.58 15.18
N SER A 193 -2.29 12.42 15.03
CA SER A 193 -3.46 12.05 15.85
C SER A 193 -3.16 11.95 17.35
N ILE A 194 -1.88 11.77 17.73
CA ILE A 194 -1.44 11.62 19.12
C ILE A 194 -0.65 12.85 19.62
N GLY A 195 -0.79 13.99 18.94
CA GLY A 195 -0.12 15.25 19.30
C GLY A 195 1.37 15.29 18.96
N GLY A 196 1.82 14.50 17.99
CA GLY A 196 3.09 14.73 17.31
C GLY A 196 2.96 15.75 16.19
N ASP A 197 4.05 16.42 15.87
CA ASP A 197 4.15 17.27 14.68
C ASP A 197 5.49 16.94 14.00
N ILE A 198 5.42 16.41 12.78
CA ILE A 198 6.59 16.11 11.96
C ILE A 198 6.41 16.78 10.62
N LYS A 199 7.28 17.76 10.35
CA LYS A 199 7.35 18.43 9.05
C LYS A 199 8.14 17.57 8.07
N ILE A 200 7.51 17.25 6.95
CA ILE A 200 8.13 16.55 5.83
C ILE A 200 8.14 17.49 4.63
N ASN A 201 9.32 17.89 4.16
CA ASN A 201 9.43 18.71 2.96
C ASN A 201 9.41 17.79 1.72
N LEU A 202 8.22 17.50 1.19
CA LEU A 202 8.09 16.68 -0.02
C LEU A 202 8.51 17.40 -1.30
N LYS A 203 8.42 18.74 -1.33
CA LYS A 203 8.81 19.54 -2.51
C LYS A 203 10.25 19.32 -2.93
N LYS A 204 11.14 18.95 -2.00
CA LYS A 204 12.54 18.63 -2.31
C LYS A 204 12.72 17.44 -3.26
N TYR A 205 11.69 16.60 -3.41
CA TYR A 205 11.71 15.43 -4.30
C TYR A 205 11.10 15.73 -5.66
N LEU A 206 10.34 16.82 -5.79
CA LEU A 206 9.81 17.28 -7.07
C LEU A 206 10.97 17.89 -7.85
N LYS A 207 11.25 17.33 -9.03
CA LYS A 207 12.21 17.88 -9.98
C LYS A 207 11.50 18.31 -11.26
N GLU A 208 11.97 19.41 -11.83
CA GLU A 208 11.77 19.72 -13.25
C GLU A 208 12.76 18.88 -14.09
N GLU A 209 12.42 17.63 -14.42
CA GLU A 209 13.18 16.86 -15.43
C GLU A 209 12.29 16.57 -16.64
N LYS A 210 12.72 17.04 -17.82
CA LYS A 210 12.13 16.69 -19.12
C LYS A 210 12.56 15.26 -19.48
N PHE A 211 11.69 14.29 -19.20
CA PHE A 211 11.88 12.91 -19.67
C PHE A 211 11.18 12.71 -21.02
N GLU A 212 11.85 12.03 -21.94
CA GLU A 212 11.26 11.60 -23.21
C GLU A 212 10.13 10.60 -22.96
N ARG A 213 8.96 10.85 -23.55
CA ARG A 213 7.80 9.96 -23.49
C ARG A 213 8.11 8.66 -24.23
N VAL A 214 7.93 7.53 -23.56
CA VAL A 214 7.85 6.23 -24.23
C VAL A 214 6.54 6.20 -25.01
N LYS A 215 6.61 6.09 -26.35
CA LYS A 215 5.43 6.03 -27.23
C LYS A 215 4.78 4.63 -27.17
N GLY A 216 3.51 4.57 -26.80
CA GLY A 216 2.64 3.37 -26.87
C GLY A 216 1.52 3.41 -25.85
N LYS A 217 0.33 2.89 -26.18
CA LYS A 217 -0.77 2.74 -25.21
C LYS A 217 -0.45 1.57 -24.28
N ILE A 218 -0.50 1.81 -22.97
CA ILE A 218 -0.41 0.77 -21.93
C ILE A 218 -1.75 0.76 -21.19
N PHE A 219 -2.24 -0.41 -20.83
CA PHE A 219 -3.49 -0.59 -20.10
C PHE A 219 -3.23 -1.24 -18.74
N CYS A 220 -3.85 -0.71 -17.69
CA CYS A 220 -3.92 -1.32 -16.37
C CYS A 220 -5.19 -2.16 -16.30
N LEU A 221 -5.07 -3.43 -15.96
CA LEU A 221 -6.20 -4.34 -15.75
C LEU A 221 -6.27 -4.69 -14.26
N ASN A 222 -7.44 -4.49 -13.65
CA ASN A 222 -7.79 -5.03 -12.35
C ASN A 222 -8.92 -6.04 -12.53
N ILE A 223 -8.65 -7.31 -12.23
CA ILE A 223 -9.53 -8.45 -12.53
C ILE A 223 -9.89 -9.13 -11.21
N LEU A 224 -11.17 -9.33 -10.97
CA LEU A 224 -11.69 -10.23 -9.95
C LEU A 224 -12.22 -11.50 -10.63
N ALA A 225 -11.76 -12.66 -10.19
CA ALA A 225 -12.11 -13.93 -10.83
C ALA A 225 -12.11 -15.08 -9.83
N LYS A 226 -12.78 -16.19 -10.17
CA LYS A 226 -12.63 -17.47 -9.47
C LYS A 226 -11.56 -18.32 -10.16
N PRO A 227 -10.56 -18.86 -9.45
CA PRO A 227 -9.54 -19.68 -10.06
C PRO A 227 -10.09 -21.06 -10.44
N LYS A 228 -9.87 -21.51 -11.68
CA LYS A 228 -10.12 -22.90 -12.12
C LYS A 228 -8.90 -23.79 -11.93
N TYR A 229 -7.73 -23.18 -11.75
CA TYR A 229 -6.43 -23.82 -11.60
C TYR A 229 -5.62 -23.16 -10.49
N SER A 230 -4.50 -23.79 -10.10
CA SER A 230 -3.61 -23.23 -9.10
C SER A 230 -3.07 -21.86 -9.52
N ILE A 231 -2.77 -21.02 -8.52
CA ILE A 231 -2.21 -19.67 -8.73
C ILE A 231 -0.93 -19.70 -9.54
N ASP A 232 -0.09 -20.72 -9.37
CA ASP A 232 1.15 -20.84 -10.15
C ASP A 232 0.87 -21.03 -11.64
N LYS A 233 -0.21 -21.72 -12.03
CA LYS A 233 -0.62 -21.84 -13.44
C LYS A 233 -1.12 -20.51 -13.99
N ILE A 234 -1.94 -19.78 -13.23
CA ILE A 234 -2.43 -18.44 -13.59
C ILE A 234 -1.25 -17.46 -13.72
N ARG A 235 -0.30 -17.50 -12.77
CA ARG A 235 0.89 -16.66 -12.79
C ARG A 235 1.78 -16.96 -14.00
N ASN A 236 1.90 -18.22 -14.38
CA ASN A 236 2.73 -18.62 -15.51
C ASN A 236 2.14 -18.20 -16.87
N CYS A 237 0.81 -18.17 -17.03
CA CYS A 237 0.20 -17.69 -18.28
C CYS A 237 0.33 -16.17 -18.47
N LEU A 238 0.45 -15.41 -17.38
CA LEU A 238 0.63 -13.95 -17.38
C LEU A 238 2.08 -13.50 -17.14
N LYS A 239 3.06 -14.41 -17.23
CA LYS A 239 4.46 -14.15 -16.82
C LYS A 239 5.13 -12.99 -17.58
N ASP A 240 4.66 -12.70 -18.79
CA ASP A 240 5.21 -11.70 -19.70
C ASP A 240 4.52 -10.33 -19.55
N GLU A 241 3.49 -10.24 -18.71
CA GLU A 241 2.81 -8.98 -18.39
C GLU A 241 3.56 -8.20 -17.31
N ASP A 242 3.60 -6.88 -17.46
CA ASP A 242 4.26 -5.99 -16.51
C ASP A 242 3.41 -5.83 -15.24
N SER A 243 4.05 -5.51 -14.11
CA SER A 243 3.37 -5.20 -12.84
C SER A 243 2.39 -6.28 -12.32
N LEU A 244 2.58 -7.56 -12.70
CA LEU A 244 1.67 -8.64 -12.30
C LEU A 244 1.64 -8.86 -10.78
N ILE A 245 0.45 -8.75 -10.19
CA ILE A 245 0.10 -9.16 -8.83
C ILE A 245 -1.11 -10.08 -8.89
N ILE A 246 -1.07 -11.18 -8.12
CA ILE A 246 -2.20 -12.10 -7.95
C ILE A 246 -2.37 -12.35 -6.45
N ASN A 247 -3.53 -12.00 -5.90
CA ASN A 247 -3.88 -12.21 -4.50
C ASN A 247 -5.05 -13.19 -4.38
N GLU A 248 -4.94 -14.17 -3.50
CA GLU A 248 -6.02 -15.11 -3.16
C GLU A 248 -6.92 -14.53 -2.06
N PHE A 249 -8.24 -14.69 -2.23
CA PHE A 249 -9.23 -14.28 -1.26
C PHE A 249 -10.37 -15.30 -1.18
N GLY A 250 -10.34 -16.19 -0.19
CA GLY A 250 -11.35 -17.24 -0.07
C GLY A 250 -11.34 -18.15 -1.30
N ASP A 251 -12.44 -18.19 -2.05
CA ASP A 251 -12.60 -18.90 -3.33
C ASP A 251 -12.34 -18.02 -4.56
N HIS A 252 -11.78 -16.82 -4.39
CA HIS A 252 -11.50 -15.85 -5.46
C HIS A 252 -10.01 -15.51 -5.59
N VAL A 253 -9.67 -14.92 -6.72
CA VAL A 253 -8.40 -14.27 -7.00
C VAL A 253 -8.61 -12.85 -7.52
N LYS A 254 -7.74 -11.95 -7.08
CA LYS A 254 -7.63 -10.59 -7.61
C LYS A 254 -6.31 -10.45 -8.35
N ILE A 255 -6.37 -10.09 -9.63
CA ILE A 255 -5.24 -9.98 -10.54
C ILE A 255 -5.09 -8.53 -10.95
N HIS A 256 -3.90 -7.96 -10.79
CA HIS A 256 -3.53 -6.66 -11.30
C HIS A 256 -2.33 -6.82 -12.23
N LEU A 257 -2.35 -6.19 -13.40
CA LEU A 257 -1.23 -6.20 -14.34
C LEU A 257 -1.31 -5.00 -15.29
N HIS A 258 -0.20 -4.70 -15.93
CA HIS A 258 -0.11 -3.77 -17.04
C HIS A 258 0.18 -4.51 -18.33
N THR A 259 -0.60 -4.24 -19.36
CA THR A 259 -0.48 -4.88 -20.68
C THR A 259 -0.49 -3.87 -21.81
N ARG A 260 0.07 -4.26 -22.95
CA ARG A 260 -0.09 -3.54 -24.22
C ARG A 260 -1.29 -4.05 -25.03
N SER A 261 -1.89 -5.18 -24.65
CA SER A 261 -3.04 -5.77 -25.33
C SER A 261 -4.01 -6.41 -24.34
N VAL A 262 -5.10 -5.69 -24.06
CA VAL A 262 -6.20 -6.15 -23.20
C VAL A 262 -6.76 -7.47 -23.71
N GLU A 263 -7.01 -7.57 -25.01
CA GLU A 263 -7.62 -8.75 -25.65
C GLU A 263 -6.74 -9.99 -25.49
N ASN A 264 -5.44 -9.88 -25.80
CA ASN A 264 -4.52 -11.01 -25.67
C ASN A 264 -4.41 -11.47 -24.21
N THR A 265 -4.33 -10.53 -23.28
CA THR A 265 -4.25 -10.83 -21.84
C THR A 265 -5.50 -11.60 -21.37
N ILE A 266 -6.69 -11.11 -21.73
CA ILE A 266 -7.95 -11.76 -21.34
C ILE A 266 -8.05 -13.15 -21.97
N ASN A 267 -7.68 -13.30 -23.25
CA ASN A 267 -7.71 -14.59 -23.94
C ASN A 267 -6.74 -15.61 -23.31
N LEU A 268 -5.57 -15.18 -22.84
CA LEU A 268 -4.65 -16.03 -22.08
C LEU A 268 -5.21 -16.45 -20.72
N LEU A 269 -6.07 -15.63 -20.12
CA LEU A 269 -6.55 -15.80 -18.75
C LEU A 269 -7.83 -16.63 -18.63
N ILE A 270 -8.76 -16.51 -19.60
CA ILE A 270 -10.06 -17.23 -19.63
C ILE A 270 -9.96 -18.75 -19.37
N PRO A 271 -8.96 -19.48 -19.90
CA PRO A 271 -8.83 -20.91 -19.63
C PRO A 271 -8.56 -21.21 -18.14
N PHE A 272 -7.94 -20.28 -17.42
CA PHE A 272 -7.44 -20.50 -16.06
C PHE A 272 -8.36 -19.99 -14.96
N VAL A 273 -9.27 -19.06 -15.27
CA VAL A 273 -10.16 -18.44 -14.30
C VAL A 273 -11.58 -18.27 -14.86
N GLU A 274 -12.54 -18.03 -13.97
CA GLU A 274 -13.85 -17.49 -14.31
C GLU A 274 -13.90 -16.02 -13.90
N ILE A 275 -13.93 -15.12 -14.89
CA ILE A 275 -13.83 -13.68 -14.66
C ILE A 275 -15.19 -13.15 -14.19
N GLU A 276 -15.22 -12.56 -13.00
CA GLU A 276 -16.43 -11.94 -12.44
C GLU A 276 -16.49 -10.44 -12.71
N ASN A 277 -15.34 -9.76 -12.66
CA ASN A 277 -15.23 -8.33 -12.93
C ASN A 277 -13.88 -7.98 -13.56
N ILE A 278 -13.89 -7.03 -14.49
CA ILE A 278 -12.70 -6.43 -15.10
C ILE A 278 -12.87 -4.91 -15.09
N GLU A 279 -11.86 -4.22 -14.56
CA GLU A 279 -11.67 -2.79 -14.74
C GLU A 279 -10.45 -2.57 -15.64
N ILE A 280 -10.59 -1.71 -16.66
CA ILE A 280 -9.52 -1.39 -17.63
C ILE A 280 -9.30 0.12 -17.61
N ASP A 281 -8.08 0.54 -17.32
CA ASP A 281 -7.66 1.94 -17.33
C ASP A 281 -6.53 2.15 -18.37
N GLU A 282 -6.66 3.16 -19.24
CA GLU A 282 -5.58 3.55 -20.17
C GLU A 282 -4.52 4.38 -19.44
N ILE A 283 -3.29 3.90 -19.44
CA ILE A 283 -2.14 4.55 -18.81
C ILE A 283 -1.44 5.44 -19.85
N ASN A 284 -1.57 6.76 -19.70
CA ASN A 284 -0.89 7.73 -20.55
C ASN A 284 0.54 8.01 -20.05
N GLY A 285 1.56 7.64 -20.84
CA GLY A 285 2.99 7.91 -20.58
C GLY A 285 3.42 9.38 -20.58
#